data_AF-A0A3B9J6L2-F1
#
_entry.id   AF-A0A3B9J6L2-F1
#
_cell.length_a   1.000
_cell.length_b   1.000
_cell.length_c   1.000
_cell.angle_alpha   90.00
_cell.angle_beta   90.00
_cell.angle_gamma   90.00
#
_symmetry.space_group_name_H-M   'P 1'
#
loop_
_entity.id
_entity.type
_entity.pdbx_description
1 polymer ?
#
loop_
_entity_poly.entity_id
_entity_poly.type
_entity_poly.pdbx_seq_one_letter_code
_entity_poly.pdbx_strand_id
1 'polypeptide(L)'
;MPTYDFICFDCRKRFDIFMTYSEYGVKPVACSHCGSANARRRVPRVRVLKSDEQRLSALGDPSMLDGIDDDPIALGRMMRKMGSELGEDLPPEFGDVVDRLEAGQSPEEIESAIPDLAEGLGGGDMGGLDDGF
;
A
#
# COMPACT_ATOMS: atom_id res chain seq x y z
N MET A 1 -18.64 13.56 -25.64
CA MET A 1 -18.50 14.78 -24.82
C MET A 1 -18.71 14.37 -23.36
N PRO A 2 -17.73 14.60 -22.46
CA PRO A 2 -17.68 13.91 -21.19
C PRO A 2 -18.63 14.50 -20.13
N THR A 3 -19.18 13.62 -19.29
CA THR A 3 -19.81 13.98 -18.02
C THR A 3 -18.74 14.07 -16.93
N TYR A 4 -18.89 15.03 -16.03
CA TYR A 4 -17.94 15.27 -14.93
C TYR A 4 -18.65 15.15 -13.60
N ASP A 5 -18.08 14.35 -12.70
CA ASP A 5 -18.60 14.17 -11.35
C ASP A 5 -18.17 15.30 -10.42
N PHE A 6 -19.11 15.79 -9.62
CA PHE A 6 -18.89 16.79 -8.58
C PHE A 6 -19.48 16.36 -7.24
N ILE A 7 -18.94 16.94 -6.17
CA ILE A 7 -19.51 16.89 -4.82
C ILE A 7 -19.67 18.32 -4.30
N CYS A 8 -20.84 18.63 -3.74
CA CYS A 8 -21.06 19.92 -3.06
C CYS A 8 -20.62 19.81 -1.61
N PHE A 9 -19.88 20.79 -1.09
CA PHE A 9 -19.46 20.80 0.31
C PHE A 9 -20.54 21.29 1.28
N ASP A 10 -21.56 22.01 0.78
CA ASP A 10 -22.63 22.52 1.64
C ASP A 10 -23.74 21.48 1.87
N CYS A 11 -24.28 20.89 0.80
CA CYS A 11 -25.32 19.85 0.93
C CYS A 11 -24.76 18.42 0.96
N ARG A 12 -23.45 18.24 0.73
CA ARG A 12 -22.74 16.94 0.69
C ARG A 12 -23.28 15.94 -0.34
N LYS A 13 -24.14 16.37 -1.26
CA LYS A 13 -24.66 15.55 -2.35
C LYS A 13 -23.71 15.50 -3.53
N ARG A 14 -23.72 14.36 -4.22
CA ARG A 14 -23.02 14.13 -5.48
C ARG A 14 -23.93 14.46 -6.64
N PHE A 15 -23.35 14.92 -7.74
CA PHE A 15 -24.05 15.21 -8.98
C PHE A 15 -23.05 15.23 -10.14
N ASP A 16 -23.54 14.97 -11.34
CA ASP A 16 -22.77 15.06 -12.57
C ASP A 16 -23.24 16.24 -13.43
N ILE A 17 -22.33 16.80 -14.22
CA ILE A 17 -22.63 17.83 -15.22
C ILE A 17 -22.00 17.43 -16.53
N PHE A 18 -22.79 17.57 -17.59
CA PHE A 18 -22.31 17.51 -18.96
C PHE A 18 -21.72 18.85 -19.37
N MET A 19 -20.46 18.86 -19.82
CA MET A 19 -19.80 20.05 -20.33
C MET A 19 -18.85 19.69 -21.48
N THR A 20 -18.73 20.59 -22.44
CA THR A 20 -17.71 20.52 -23.49
C THR A 20 -16.31 20.59 -22.89
N TYR A 21 -15.29 20.17 -23.65
CA TYR A 21 -13.90 20.39 -23.25
C TYR A 21 -13.57 21.89 -23.12
N SER A 22 -14.16 22.74 -23.97
CA SER A 22 -13.99 24.21 -23.94
C SER A 22 -14.62 24.89 -22.72
N GLU A 23 -15.67 24.32 -22.14
CA GLU A 23 -16.30 24.84 -20.92
C GLU A 23 -15.57 24.41 -19.64
N TYR A 24 -14.83 23.30 -19.71
CA TYR A 24 -14.13 22.74 -18.56
C TYR A 24 -13.08 23.71 -18.02
N GLY A 25 -13.21 24.10 -16.74
CA GLY A 25 -12.31 25.04 -16.09
C GLY A 25 -12.63 26.52 -16.32
N VAL A 26 -13.59 26.84 -17.19
CA VAL A 26 -14.04 28.22 -17.48
C VAL A 26 -15.41 28.49 -16.88
N LYS A 27 -16.33 27.55 -17.04
CA LYS A 27 -17.72 27.71 -16.60
C LYS A 27 -17.82 27.44 -15.09
N PRO A 28 -18.35 28.37 -14.27
CA PRO A 28 -18.59 28.12 -12.87
C PRO A 28 -19.64 27.02 -12.69
N VAL A 29 -19.43 26.13 -11.73
CA VAL A 29 -20.29 24.98 -11.44
C VAL A 29 -21.09 25.25 -10.17
N ALA A 30 -22.41 25.31 -10.31
CA ALA A 30 -23.33 25.35 -9.18
C ALA A 30 -23.90 23.96 -8.91
N CYS A 31 -24.16 23.66 -7.65
CA CYS A 31 -24.79 22.40 -7.25
C CYS A 31 -26.21 22.29 -7.80
N SER A 32 -26.52 21.18 -8.49
CA SER A 32 -27.87 20.90 -9.01
C SER A 32 -28.93 20.68 -7.93
N HIS A 33 -28.52 20.50 -6.67
CA HIS A 33 -29.43 20.22 -5.54
C HIS A 33 -29.74 21.45 -4.69
N CYS A 34 -28.77 22.34 -4.45
CA CYS A 34 -28.92 23.48 -3.56
C CYS A 34 -28.49 24.83 -4.16
N GLY A 35 -27.98 24.85 -5.40
CA GLY A 35 -27.52 26.07 -6.07
C GLY A 35 -26.20 26.65 -5.56
N SER A 36 -25.56 26.05 -4.55
CA SER A 36 -24.29 26.53 -4.03
C SER A 36 -23.16 26.44 -5.06
N ALA A 37 -22.27 27.44 -5.07
CA ALA A 37 -21.03 27.44 -5.83
C ALA A 37 -19.90 26.63 -5.16
N ASN A 38 -20.10 26.16 -3.92
CA ASN A 38 -19.12 25.37 -3.18
C ASN A 38 -19.14 23.89 -3.63
N ALA A 39 -18.79 23.66 -4.89
CA ALA A 39 -18.73 22.35 -5.52
C ALA A 39 -17.31 22.05 -6.01
N ARG A 40 -16.85 20.81 -5.82
CA ARG A 40 -15.52 20.36 -6.28
C ARG A 40 -15.64 19.13 -7.13
N ARG A 41 -14.80 19.06 -8.18
CA ARG A 41 -14.70 17.88 -9.04
C ARG A 41 -14.27 16.68 -8.22
N ARG A 42 -14.97 15.58 -8.39
CA ARG A 42 -14.62 14.28 -7.83
C ARG A 42 -13.97 13.45 -8.92
N VAL A 43 -12.68 13.20 -8.82
CA VAL A 43 -11.99 12.26 -9.71
C VAL A 43 -12.31 10.84 -9.25
N PRO A 44 -12.83 9.96 -10.12
CA PRO A 44 -13.08 8.58 -9.74
C PRO A 44 -11.78 7.88 -9.35
N ARG A 45 -11.85 6.97 -8.38
CA ARG A 45 -10.72 6.11 -8.05
C ARG A 45 -10.58 5.06 -9.15
N VAL A 46 -9.40 4.98 -9.76
CA VAL A 46 -9.07 3.95 -10.75
C VAL A 46 -8.19 2.89 -10.09
N ARG A 47 -8.39 1.62 -10.49
CA ARG A 47 -7.46 0.54 -10.16
C ARG A 47 -6.56 0.33 -11.38
N VAL A 48 -5.24 0.37 -11.17
CA VAL A 48 -4.26 0.16 -12.22
C VAL A 48 -3.67 -1.24 -12.04
N LEU A 49 -3.73 -2.07 -13.09
CA LEU A 49 -2.99 -3.34 -13.12
C LEU A 49 -1.52 -3.02 -13.32
N LYS A 50 -0.67 -3.48 -12.41
CA LYS A 50 0.79 -3.39 -12.51
C LYS A 50 1.35 -4.69 -13.07
N SER A 51 2.37 -4.61 -13.92
CA SER A 51 3.15 -5.78 -14.29
C SER A 51 4.04 -6.24 -13.13
N ASP A 52 4.49 -7.50 -13.17
CA ASP A 52 5.38 -8.02 -12.13
C ASP A 52 6.70 -7.24 -12.07
N GLU A 53 7.23 -6.79 -13.21
CA GLU A 53 8.41 -5.92 -13.27
C GLU A 53 8.19 -4.59 -12.53
N GLN A 54 7.00 -3.98 -12.65
CA GLN A 54 6.67 -2.75 -11.92
C GLN A 54 6.48 -2.98 -10.42
N ARG A 55 6.03 -4.17 -10.02
CA ARG A 55 5.94 -4.57 -8.60
C ARG A 55 7.33 -4.73 -8.00
N LEU A 56 8.20 -5.49 -8.68
CA LEU A 56 9.59 -5.71 -8.29
C LEU A 56 10.38 -4.40 -8.21
N SER A 57 10.23 -3.52 -9.21
CA SER A 57 10.88 -2.20 -9.20
C SER A 57 10.44 -1.34 -8.00
N ALA A 58 9.22 -1.50 -7.50
CA ALA A 58 8.72 -0.75 -6.34
C ALA A 58 9.22 -1.29 -4.99
N LEU A 59 9.74 -2.52 -4.95
CA LEU A 59 10.42 -3.09 -3.78
C LEU A 59 11.86 -2.58 -3.64
N GLY A 60 12.52 -2.27 -4.77
CA GLY A 60 13.89 -1.75 -4.80
C GLY A 60 14.02 -0.24 -4.61
N ASP A 61 12.95 0.47 -4.22
CA ASP A 61 12.99 1.92 -3.99
C ASP A 61 13.71 2.23 -2.66
N PRO A 62 14.88 2.91 -2.68
CA PRO A 62 15.65 3.21 -1.46
C PRO A 62 14.88 4.06 -0.46
N SER A 63 13.90 4.84 -0.92
CA SER A 63 13.02 5.65 -0.05
C SER A 63 12.17 4.78 0.89
N MET A 64 12.00 3.49 0.57
CA MET A 64 11.31 2.53 1.44
C MET A 64 12.20 2.03 2.57
N LEU A 65 13.53 2.15 2.45
CA LEU A 65 14.52 1.67 3.43
C LEU A 65 14.92 2.74 4.45
N ASP A 66 14.55 4.00 4.21
CA ASP A 66 14.84 5.10 5.12
C ASP A 66 14.12 4.90 6.48
N GLY A 67 14.92 4.76 7.55
CA GLY A 67 14.43 4.71 8.93
C GLY A 67 13.93 3.34 9.40
N ILE A 68 14.22 2.26 8.66
CA ILE A 68 13.84 0.89 9.06
C ILE A 68 14.63 0.39 10.27
N ASP A 69 15.92 0.73 10.36
CA ASP A 69 16.84 0.15 11.34
C ASP A 69 16.45 0.48 12.80
N ASP A 70 15.71 1.56 13.02
CA ASP A 70 15.36 2.07 14.36
C ASP A 70 13.86 2.01 14.69
N ASP A 71 12.99 1.56 13.77
CA ASP A 71 11.53 1.56 13.96
C ASP A 71 10.87 0.20 13.60
N PRO A 72 10.47 -0.62 14.61
CA PRO A 72 9.82 -1.91 14.37
C PRO A 72 8.50 -1.77 13.59
N ILE A 73 7.81 -0.62 13.72
CA ILE A 73 6.57 -0.37 12.98
C ILE A 73 6.87 -0.11 11.50
N ALA A 74 7.96 0.59 11.20
CA ALA A 74 8.42 0.81 9.83
C ALA A 74 8.82 -0.53 9.16
N LEU A 75 9.56 -1.38 9.89
CA LEU A 75 9.92 -2.72 9.45
C LEU A 75 8.68 -3.58 9.18
N GLY A 76 7.70 -3.59 10.09
CA GLY A 76 6.45 -4.34 9.91
C GLY A 76 5.67 -3.91 8.65
N ARG A 77 5.56 -2.60 8.41
CA ARG A 77 4.91 -2.06 7.20
C ARG A 77 5.65 -2.45 5.92
N MET A 78 6.98 -2.48 5.96
CA MET A 78 7.80 -2.94 4.83
C MET A 78 7.53 -4.42 4.56
N MET A 79 7.58 -5.27 5.59
CA MET A 79 7.33 -6.71 5.47
C MET A 79 5.92 -6.99 4.96
N ARG A 80 4.90 -6.25 5.41
CA ARG A 80 3.53 -6.35 4.88
C ARG A 80 3.47 -6.04 3.39
N LYS A 81 4.14 -4.96 2.97
CA LYS A 81 4.18 -4.55 1.57
C LYS A 81 4.90 -5.58 0.72
N MET A 82 6.06 -6.05 1.16
CA MET A 82 6.84 -7.10 0.49
C MET A 82 6.01 -8.38 0.36
N GLY A 83 5.32 -8.79 1.42
CA GLY A 83 4.47 -9.98 1.38
C GLY A 83 3.28 -9.87 0.42
N SER A 84 2.66 -8.69 0.35
CA SER A 84 1.56 -8.44 -0.59
C SER A 84 1.98 -8.45 -2.07
N GLU A 85 3.26 -8.19 -2.35
CA GLU A 85 3.81 -8.22 -3.72
C GLU A 85 4.36 -9.61 -4.08
N LEU A 86 4.84 -10.39 -3.09
CA LEU A 86 5.33 -11.76 -3.27
C LEU A 86 4.22 -12.84 -3.26
N GLY A 87 3.03 -12.55 -2.73
CA GLY A 87 1.86 -13.41 -2.87
C GLY A 87 1.80 -14.59 -1.89
N GLU A 88 1.33 -15.76 -2.37
CA GLU A 88 0.93 -16.91 -1.55
C GLU A 88 2.08 -17.81 -1.08
N ASP A 89 3.33 -17.50 -1.42
CA ASP A 89 4.52 -18.30 -1.04
C ASP A 89 5.03 -18.00 0.39
N LEU A 90 4.21 -17.36 1.23
CA LEU A 90 4.60 -16.99 2.58
C LEU A 90 4.01 -17.95 3.62
N PRO A 91 4.82 -18.39 4.59
CA PRO A 91 4.34 -19.17 5.71
C PRO A 91 3.21 -18.43 6.46
N PRO A 92 2.21 -19.15 7.02
CA PRO A 92 1.12 -18.52 7.78
C PRO A 92 1.62 -17.71 8.99
N GLU A 93 2.77 -18.07 9.55
CA GLU A 93 3.44 -17.39 10.66
C GLU A 93 3.97 -16.00 10.26
N PHE A 94 4.19 -15.73 8.98
CA PHE A 94 4.67 -14.43 8.49
C PHE A 94 3.69 -13.30 8.80
N GLY A 95 2.37 -13.57 8.71
CA GLY A 95 1.33 -12.59 9.02
C GLY A 95 1.38 -12.15 10.49
N ASP A 96 1.57 -13.10 11.40
CA ASP A 96 1.61 -12.85 12.84
C ASP A 96 2.83 -12.01 13.25
N VAL A 97 3.97 -12.23 12.59
CA VAL A 97 5.20 -11.43 12.79
C VAL A 97 4.99 -9.99 12.36
N VAL A 98 4.42 -9.80 11.16
CA VAL A 98 4.11 -8.48 10.61
C VAL A 98 3.15 -7.71 11.52
N ASP A 99 2.09 -8.36 12.00
CA ASP A 99 1.10 -7.76 12.90
C ASP A 99 1.73 -7.30 14.22
N ARG A 100 2.68 -8.07 14.78
CA ARG A 100 3.39 -7.74 16.02
C ARG A 100 4.39 -6.59 15.84
N LEU A 101 5.12 -6.56 14.73
CA LEU A 101 6.00 -5.45 14.37
C LEU A 101 5.20 -4.14 14.21
N GLU A 102 4.05 -4.19 13.52
CA GLU A 102 3.16 -3.03 13.39
C GLU A 102 2.52 -2.59 14.71
N ALA A 103 2.42 -3.50 15.69
CA ALA A 103 2.01 -3.20 17.06
C ALA A 103 3.15 -2.61 17.93
N GLY A 104 4.38 -2.55 17.42
CA GLY A 104 5.54 -1.96 18.08
C GLY A 104 6.35 -2.92 18.94
N GLN A 105 6.17 -4.24 18.77
CA GLN A 105 7.07 -5.23 19.40
C GLN A 105 8.41 -5.26 18.66
N SER A 106 9.50 -5.42 19.40
CA SER A 106 10.83 -5.56 18.82
C SER A 106 11.02 -6.93 18.15
N PRO A 107 11.91 -7.06 17.15
CA PRO A 107 12.22 -8.35 16.51
C PRO A 107 12.64 -9.43 17.52
N GLU A 108 13.44 -9.09 18.55
CA GLU A 108 13.92 -10.08 19.53
C GLU A 108 12.80 -10.63 20.42
N GLU A 109 11.80 -9.80 20.76
CA GLU A 109 10.61 -10.22 21.51
C GLU A 109 9.73 -11.18 20.69
N ILE A 110 9.65 -10.96 19.38
CA ILE A 110 8.86 -11.80 18.47
C ILE A 110 9.54 -13.16 18.28
N GLU A 111 10.87 -13.19 18.05
CA GLU A 111 11.64 -14.43 17.95
C GLU A 111 11.52 -15.29 19.21
N SER A 112 11.57 -14.67 20.39
CA SER A 112 11.41 -15.36 21.67
C SER A 112 10.00 -15.95 21.86
N ALA A 113 8.99 -15.33 21.25
CA ALA A 113 7.58 -15.71 21.37
C ALA A 113 7.09 -16.64 20.24
N ILE A 114 7.84 -16.77 19.14
CA ILE A 114 7.55 -17.66 18.00
C ILE A 114 8.85 -18.41 17.61
N PRO A 115 9.26 -19.42 18.38
CA PRO A 115 10.47 -20.20 18.08
C PRO A 115 10.39 -20.93 16.72
N ASP A 116 9.19 -21.25 16.23
CA ASP A 116 8.98 -21.94 14.96
C ASP A 116 9.40 -21.10 13.72
N LEU A 117 9.54 -19.77 13.85
CA LEU A 117 9.98 -18.90 12.74
C LEU A 117 11.50 -18.94 12.53
N ALA A 118 12.27 -19.09 13.62
CA ALA A 118 13.73 -19.16 13.58
C ALA A 118 14.22 -20.39 12.80
N GLU A 119 13.45 -21.48 12.83
CA GLU A 119 13.71 -22.69 12.05
C GLU A 119 13.30 -22.54 10.55
N GLY A 120 12.36 -21.66 10.22
CA GLY A 120 11.82 -21.49 8.86
C GLY A 120 12.56 -20.49 7.96
N LEU A 121 13.19 -19.44 8.53
CA LEU A 121 13.88 -18.38 7.78
C LEU A 121 15.39 -18.31 8.02
N GLY A 122 15.93 -19.09 8.97
CA GLY A 122 17.33 -19.05 9.41
C GLY A 122 18.08 -20.39 9.39
N GLY A 123 17.50 -21.43 8.79
CA GLY A 123 18.08 -22.78 8.74
C GLY A 123 18.60 -23.19 7.37
N GLY A 124 19.15 -22.26 6.59
CA GLY A 124 19.90 -22.60 5.39
C GLY A 124 21.19 -23.29 5.80
N ASP A 125 21.26 -24.61 5.60
CA ASP A 125 22.46 -25.42 5.57
C ASP A 125 23.51 -24.79 4.62
N MET A 126 24.30 -23.87 5.17
CA MET A 126 25.51 -23.29 4.57
C MET A 126 26.69 -23.78 5.41
N GLY A 127 26.86 -25.09 5.46
CA GLY A 127 27.85 -25.75 6.31
C GLY A 127 28.21 -27.16 5.85
N GLY A 128 28.49 -27.33 4.56
CA GLY A 128 28.88 -28.63 3.99
C GLY A 128 29.65 -28.53 2.68
N LEU A 129 30.60 -27.59 2.56
CA LEU A 129 31.73 -27.75 1.66
C LEU A 129 32.90 -28.30 2.49
N ASP A 130 32.84 -29.58 2.83
CA ASP A 130 34.01 -30.34 3.25
C ASP A 130 34.51 -31.23 2.09
N ASP A 131 35.76 -31.00 1.74
CA ASP A 131 36.56 -31.75 0.79
C ASP A 131 36.74 -33.22 1.20
N GLY A 132 36.61 -34.16 0.24
CA GLY A 132 37.48 -35.34 0.20
C GLY A 132 36.86 -36.70 -0.15
N PHE A 133 36.95 -37.10 -1.43
CA PHE A 133 37.75 -38.24 -1.95
C PHE A 133 37.27 -38.67 -3.34
#